data_AF-A0A396IH93-F1
#
_entry.id   AF-A0A396IH93-F1
#
_cell.length_a   1.000
_cell.length_b   1.000
_cell.length_c   1.000
_cell.angle_alpha   90.00
_cell.angle_beta   90.00
_cell.angle_gamma   90.00
#
_symmetry.space_group_name_H-M   'P 1'
#
loop_
_entity.id
_entity.type
_entity.pdbx_description
1 polymer ?
#
loop_
_entity_poly.entity_id
_entity_poly.type
_entity_poly.pdbx_seq_one_letter_code
_entity_poly.pdbx_strand_id
1 'polypeptide(L)'
;MTMREFINLEEGLETIQKGITKLLNILEGLPEPNFTPEEHINLYTTVYNMSTQRPPHDYGLALYDKSKETCEYIVSKVLPSLGEKKDDLLLRELLRR
;
A
#
# COMPACT_ATOMS: atom_id res chain seq x y z
N MET A 1 -1.11 28.12 7.43
CA MET A 1 -0.20 27.01 7.75
C MET A 1 -1.06 25.87 8.24
N THR A 2 -1.21 24.80 7.47
CA THR A 2 -1.81 23.58 7.99
C THR A 2 -0.89 23.07 9.10
N MET A 3 -1.42 22.91 10.31
CA MET A 3 -0.66 22.29 11.39
C MET A 3 -0.26 20.90 10.92
N ARG A 4 1.05 20.61 10.91
CA ARG A 4 1.54 19.26 10.69
C ARG A 4 1.17 18.46 11.92
N GLU A 5 0.20 17.57 11.79
CA GLU A 5 -0.15 16.66 12.87
C GLU A 5 1.01 15.70 13.09
N PHE A 6 1.42 15.58 14.36
CA PHE A 6 2.38 14.58 14.77
C PHE A 6 1.66 13.23 14.80
N ILE A 7 2.18 12.27 14.04
CA ILE A 7 1.66 10.91 13.96
C ILE A 7 2.73 10.00 14.57
N ASN A 8 2.33 9.18 15.54
CA ASN A 8 3.23 8.18 16.11
C ASN A 8 3.51 7.07 15.09
N LEU A 9 4.65 6.40 15.19
CA LEU A 9 5.04 5.35 14.23
C LEU A 9 3.99 4.24 14.17
N GLU A 10 3.54 3.74 15.32
CA GLU A 10 2.60 2.62 15.40
C GLU A 10 1.24 2.97 14.79
N GLU A 11 0.71 4.15 15.12
CA GLU A 11 -0.56 4.68 14.61
C GLU A 11 -0.52 4.85 13.08
N GLY A 12 0.57 5.44 12.59
CA GLY A 12 0.78 5.64 11.17
C GLY A 12 0.92 4.33 10.40
N LEU A 13 1.69 3.37 10.92
CA LEU A 13 1.84 2.04 10.33
C LEU A 13 0.54 1.25 10.36
N GLU A 14 -0.27 1.36 11.41
CA GLU A 14 -1.60 0.73 11.47
C GLU A 14 -2.52 1.29 10.36
N THR A 15 -2.51 2.61 10.19
CA THR A 15 -3.29 3.29 9.13
C THR A 15 -2.86 2.82 7.75
N ILE A 16 -1.54 2.76 7.51
CA ILE A 16 -0.99 2.29 6.23
C ILE A 16 -1.29 0.80 6.01
N GLN A 17 -1.20 -0.03 7.05
CA GLN A 17 -1.51 -1.45 6.97
C GLN A 17 -2.98 -1.69 6.61
N LYS A 18 -3.92 -0.91 7.16
CA LYS A 18 -5.33 -0.98 6.76
C LYS A 18 -5.51 -0.64 5.28
N GLY A 19 -4.82 0.39 4.80
CA GLY A 19 -4.79 0.75 3.38
C GLY A 19 -4.23 -0.37 2.50
N ILE A 20 -3.10 -0.97 2.89
CA ILE A 20 -2.50 -2.10 2.18
C ILE A 20 -3.47 -3.30 2.13
N THR A 21 -4.07 -3.66 3.27
CA THR A 21 -5.02 -4.79 3.32
C THR A 21 -6.21 -4.56 2.40
N LYS A 22 -6.79 -3.35 2.40
CA LYS A 22 -7.86 -2.97 1.47
C LYS A 22 -7.43 -3.08 0.02
N LEU A 23 -6.24 -2.58 -0.33
CA LEU A 23 -5.68 -2.70 -1.67
C LEU A 23 -5.54 -4.17 -2.09
N LEU A 24 -4.97 -5.02 -1.23
CA LEU A 24 -4.81 -6.45 -1.51
C LEU A 24 -6.15 -7.15 -1.70
N ASN A 25 -7.17 -6.82 -0.91
CA ASN A 25 -8.52 -7.35 -1.08
C ASN A 25 -9.12 -6.98 -2.45
N ILE A 26 -8.94 -5.73 -2.89
CA ILE A 26 -9.37 -5.26 -4.21
C ILE A 26 -8.64 -6.04 -5.31
N LEU A 27 -7.32 -6.22 -5.20
CA LEU A 27 -6.50 -6.95 -6.18
C LEU A 27 -6.85 -8.44 -6.25
N GLU A 28 -7.28 -9.05 -5.15
CA GLU A 28 -7.78 -10.44 -5.14
C GLU A 28 -9.26 -10.57 -5.52
N GLY A 29 -9.94 -9.46 -5.83
CA GLY A 29 -11.35 -9.46 -6.22
C GLY A 29 -12.32 -9.84 -5.09
N LEU A 30 -11.91 -9.64 -3.83
CA LEU A 30 -12.78 -9.81 -2.67
C LEU A 30 -13.85 -8.70 -2.64
N PRO A 31 -14.97 -8.87 -1.92
CA PRO A 31 -16.04 -7.87 -1.84
C PRO A 31 -15.60 -6.66 -0.99
N GLU A 32 -14.69 -5.87 -1.53
CA GLU A 32 -14.10 -4.67 -0.93
C GLU A 32 -14.39 -3.48 -1.87
N PRO A 33 -15.00 -2.40 -1.38
CA PRO A 33 -15.21 -1.21 -2.19
C PRO A 33 -13.87 -0.56 -2.59
N ASN A 34 -13.84 0.08 -3.75
CA ASN A 34 -12.72 0.92 -4.15
C ASN A 34 -12.45 2.02 -3.13
N PHE A 35 -11.22 2.54 -3.13
CA PHE A 35 -10.85 3.69 -2.30
C PHE A 35 -11.72 4.91 -2.61
N THR A 36 -12.22 5.55 -1.56
CA THR A 36 -12.81 6.89 -1.69
C THR A 36 -11.69 7.94 -1.84
N PRO A 37 -11.99 9.12 -2.40
CA PRO A 37 -11.03 10.22 -2.43
C PRO A 37 -10.52 10.59 -1.04
N GLU A 38 -11.38 10.52 -0.02
CA GLU A 38 -11.04 10.80 1.37
C GLU A 38 -10.03 9.78 1.92
N GLU A 39 -10.25 8.49 1.71
CA GLU A 39 -9.31 7.44 2.15
C GLU A 39 -7.94 7.59 1.47
N HIS A 40 -7.95 7.90 0.16
CA HIS A 40 -6.72 8.13 -0.60
C HIS A 40 -5.95 9.36 -0.07
N ILE A 41 -6.64 10.47 0.16
CA ILE A 41 -6.04 11.69 0.72
C ILE A 41 -5.52 11.43 2.13
N ASN A 42 -6.25 10.66 2.95
CA ASN A 42 -5.84 10.31 4.30
C ASN A 42 -4.53 9.51 4.28
N LEU A 43 -4.46 8.42 3.52
CA LEU A 43 -3.24 7.60 3.39
C LEU A 43 -2.04 8.43 2.90
N TYR A 44 -2.25 9.25 1.86
CA TYR A 44 -1.21 10.14 1.34
C TYR A 44 -0.73 11.13 2.42
N THR A 45 -1.65 11.74 3.15
CA THR A 45 -1.35 12.72 4.20
C THR A 45 -0.61 12.07 5.37
N THR A 46 -0.99 10.87 5.78
CA THR A 46 -0.29 10.09 6.80
C THR A 46 1.17 9.84 6.40
N VAL A 47 1.40 9.30 5.20
CA VAL A 47 2.76 9.04 4.70
C VAL A 47 3.57 10.32 4.60
N TYR A 48 2.99 11.40 4.08
CA TYR A 48 3.65 12.69 3.95
C TYR A 48 4.05 13.28 5.31
N ASN A 49 3.14 13.30 6.28
CA ASN A 49 3.40 13.84 7.61
C ASN A 49 4.49 13.03 8.32
N MET A 50 4.39 11.71 8.33
CA MET A 50 5.39 10.82 8.93
C MET A 50 6.78 10.94 8.28
N SER A 51 6.84 11.16 6.96
CA SER A 51 8.10 11.31 6.23
C SER A 51 8.76 12.68 6.42
N THR A 52 7.97 13.71 6.75
CA THR A 52 8.44 15.10 6.90
C THR A 52 8.49 15.59 8.35
N GLN A 53 8.18 14.70 9.30
CA GLN A 53 8.40 14.90 10.72
C GLN A 53 9.88 15.13 11.03
N ARG A 54 10.14 15.88 12.10
CA ARG A 54 11.51 16.18 12.53
C ARG A 54 12.08 15.01 13.34
N PRO A 55 13.41 14.83 13.33
CA PRO A 55 14.08 13.88 14.22
C PRO A 55 13.66 14.09 15.68
N PRO A 56 13.51 13.01 16.47
CA PRO A 56 13.81 11.61 16.17
C PRO A 56 12.66 10.81 15.49
N HIS A 57 11.63 11.51 14.99
CA HIS A 57 10.40 10.89 14.51
C HIS A 57 10.27 10.95 12.98
N ASP A 58 11.40 11.01 12.27
CA ASP A 58 11.48 10.93 10.82
C ASP A 58 11.36 9.46 10.38
N TYR A 59 10.14 9.03 10.07
CA TYR A 59 9.83 7.61 9.86
C TYR A 59 9.99 7.15 8.41
N GLY A 60 10.69 7.91 7.57
CA GLY A 60 10.84 7.60 6.14
C GLY A 60 11.42 6.20 5.88
N LEU A 61 12.40 5.76 6.67
CA LEU A 61 12.97 4.42 6.53
C LEU A 61 11.97 3.31 6.89
N ALA A 62 11.24 3.47 7.99
CA ALA A 62 10.23 2.50 8.41
C ALA A 62 9.10 2.38 7.38
N LEU A 63 8.69 3.49 6.76
CA LEU A 63 7.71 3.51 5.67
C LEU A 63 8.24 2.81 4.41
N TYR A 64 9.52 3.00 4.09
CA TYR A 64 10.17 2.32 2.98
C TYR A 64 10.22 0.79 3.20
N ASP A 65 10.65 0.36 4.38
CA ASP A 65 10.71 -1.06 4.73
C ASP A 65 9.32 -1.70 4.67
N LYS A 66 8.28 -0.99 5.15
CA LYS A 66 6.90 -1.46 5.06
C LYS A 66 6.41 -1.60 3.61
N SER A 67 6.78 -0.66 2.76
CA SER A 67 6.46 -0.70 1.33
C SER A 67 7.13 -1.89 0.65
N LYS A 68 8.40 -2.14 0.99
CA LYS A 68 9.17 -3.28 0.47
C LYS A 68 8.59 -4.62 0.89
N GLU A 69 8.19 -4.78 2.16
CA GLU A 69 7.47 -5.96 2.66
C GLU A 69 6.18 -6.20 1.84
N THR A 70 5.44 -5.14 1.55
CA THR A 70 4.19 -5.24 0.78
C THR A 70 4.44 -5.74 -0.65
N CYS A 71 5.58 -5.39 -1.26
CA CYS A 71 5.96 -5.90 -2.59
C CYS A 71 6.19 -7.42 -2.63
N GLU A 72 6.34 -8.10 -1.49
CA GLU A 72 6.38 -9.56 -1.44
C GLU A 72 5.10 -10.20 -1.99
N TYR A 73 3.98 -9.47 -2.01
CA TYR A 73 2.77 -9.87 -2.72
C TYR A 73 3.02 -10.19 -4.20
N ILE A 74 3.85 -9.39 -4.87
CA ILE A 74 4.17 -9.60 -6.29
C ILE A 74 4.84 -10.95 -6.47
N VAL A 75 5.84 -11.25 -5.64
CA VAL A 75 6.61 -12.50 -5.72
C VAL A 75 5.77 -13.71 -5.32
N SER A 76 4.94 -13.59 -4.29
CA SER A 76 4.19 -14.71 -3.71
C SER A 76 2.84 -15.00 -4.37
N LYS A 77 2.22 -14.01 -5.02
CA LYS A 77 0.87 -14.12 -5.60
C LYS A 77 0.85 -13.82 -7.09
N VAL A 78 1.43 -12.70 -7.51
CA VAL A 78 1.36 -12.26 -8.91
C VAL A 78 2.21 -13.16 -9.80
N LEU A 79 3.51 -13.31 -9.52
CA LEU A 79 4.42 -14.11 -10.35
C LEU A 79 3.94 -15.57 -10.54
N PRO A 80 3.50 -16.31 -9.50
CA PRO A 80 2.98 -17.67 -9.67
C PRO A 80 1.71 -17.71 -10.52
N SER A 81 0.83 -16.71 -10.42
CA SER A 81 -0.38 -16.66 -11.23
C SER A 81 -0.08 -16.45 -12.72
N LEU A 82 1.06 -15.85 -13.06
CA LEU A 82 1.51 -15.62 -14.43
C LEU A 82 2.33 -16.77 -15.01
N GLY A 83 3.10 -17.48 -14.17
CA GLY A 83 4.18 -18.38 -14.60
C GLY A 83 3.79 -19.52 -15.56
N GLU A 84 2.55 -20.01 -15.49
CA GLU A 84 2.07 -21.10 -16.36
C GLU A 84 1.38 -20.61 -17.63
N LYS A 85 1.15 -19.30 -17.77
CA LYS A 85 0.37 -18.72 -18.87
C LYS A 85 1.27 -18.23 -20.00
N LYS A 86 0.78 -18.32 -21.23
CA LYS A 86 1.45 -17.87 -22.46
C LYS A 86 0.51 -17.06 -23.34
N ASP A 87 1.08 -16.28 -24.25
CA ASP A 87 0.38 -15.52 -25.30
C ASP A 87 -0.82 -14.72 -24.73
N ASP A 88 -2.00 -14.86 -25.34
CA ASP A 88 -3.24 -14.17 -24.94
C ASP A 88 -3.65 -14.47 -23.49
N LEU A 89 -3.43 -15.69 -23.00
CA LEU A 89 -3.78 -16.06 -21.63
C LEU A 89 -2.92 -15.33 -20.59
N LEU A 90 -1.64 -15.10 -20.91
CA LEU A 90 -0.75 -14.32 -20.06
C LEU A 90 -1.19 -12.86 -20.02
N LEU A 91 -1.51 -12.27 -21.17
CA LEU A 91 -1.95 -10.88 -21.27
C LEU A 91 -3.26 -10.64 -20.50
N ARG A 92 -4.22 -11.56 -20.61
CA ARG A 92 -5.48 -11.48 -19.86
C ARG A 92 -5.28 -11.59 -18.35
N GLU A 93 -4.39 -12.46 -17.89
CA GLU A 93 -4.07 -12.54 -16.47
C GLU A 93 -3.35 -11.30 -15.98
N LEU A 94 -2.41 -10.77 -16.76
CA LEU A 94 -1.69 -9.55 -16.41
C LEU A 94 -2.62 -8.34 -16.31
N LEU A 95 -3.64 -8.24 -17.15
CA LEU A 95 -4.66 -7.18 -17.05
C LEU A 95 -5.56 -7.30 -15.81
N ARG A 96 -5.64 -8.49 -15.22
CA ARG A 96 -6.46 -8.76 -14.03
C ARG A 96 -5.69 -8.50 -12.73
N ARG A 97 -4.35 -8.54 -12.76
CA ARG A 97 -3.46 -8.37 -11.60
C ARG A 97 -2.89 -6.97 -11.54
#